data_AF-A0A9X3F4I8-F1
#
_entry.id   AF-A0A9X3F4I8-F1
#
_cell.length_a   1.000
_cell.length_b   1.000
_cell.length_c   1.000
_cell.angle_alpha   90.00
_cell.angle_beta   90.00
_cell.angle_gamma   90.00
#
_symmetry.space_group_name_H-M   'P 1'
#
loop_
_entity.id
_entity.type
_entity.pdbx_description
1 polymer ?
#
loop_
_entity_poly.entity_id
_entity_poly.type
_entity_poly.pdbx_seq_one_letter_code
_entity_poly.pdbx_strand_id
1 'polypeptide(L)'
;MKKVVPFLLFVLIAHLSVAQNLNPAGFHTHRESLKNSFLKFQNEKKGRVAFLGGSITYNPGWRDSVCNYLQQRFPETEFDFIAAGIPSMGSTPAAFRFERDVLKNGPVDLLFEEAAVNDDTNSRSPEEMVRGMEGIVRHARSAKPACDIVIMHFVDPGKMDEYRSAKIPVVIQQHEKVAEHYTISTINLAKEVTERIDAGEFDWDNDFVNLHPSPFGQGVYARSIIQFLEDEFSNDFSKEKAEQHETPTPLDKFCYDAGKLIAPNPPKPIKGWEFVENWHPDNDKGTRLNYTNVPMLVGEYPGKIIKFQFKGNAVGIAVAAGPDAGIIEYSIDDQPWEKQDLFTQWSNNLYLPWYFTLESGLKNRKHTIQIRLSDEKNPESTGRKCVLRYFYFN
;
A
#
# COMPACT_ATOMS: atom_id res chain seq x y z
N MET A 1 33.68 3.56 -75.60
CA MET A 1 32.68 2.84 -74.78
C MET A 1 32.64 3.46 -73.39
N LYS A 2 31.67 4.35 -73.11
CA LYS A 2 31.47 4.91 -71.76
C LYS A 2 30.39 4.06 -71.07
N LYS A 3 30.75 3.43 -69.94
CA LYS A 3 29.86 2.58 -69.14
C LYS A 3 28.83 3.46 -68.41
N VAL A 4 27.55 3.16 -68.61
CA VAL A 4 26.44 3.71 -67.82
C VAL A 4 26.27 2.79 -66.60
N VAL A 5 26.31 3.37 -65.40
CA VAL A 5 25.99 2.67 -64.14
C VAL A 5 24.56 3.05 -63.77
N PRO A 6 23.62 2.11 -63.56
CA PRO A 6 22.28 2.45 -63.14
C PRO A 6 22.27 2.69 -61.63
N PHE A 7 21.74 3.83 -61.21
CA PHE A 7 21.50 4.15 -59.81
C PHE A 7 20.18 3.48 -59.40
N LEU A 8 20.24 2.42 -58.60
CA LEU A 8 19.04 1.85 -57.97
C LEU A 8 18.60 2.79 -56.83
N LEU A 9 17.42 3.39 -57.00
CA LEU A 9 16.78 4.17 -55.95
C LEU A 9 16.16 3.20 -54.92
N PHE A 10 16.80 3.05 -53.76
CA PHE A 10 16.18 2.38 -52.61
C PHE A 10 15.15 3.34 -52.01
N VAL A 11 13.86 3.05 -52.19
CA VAL A 11 12.78 3.74 -51.48
C VAL A 11 12.75 3.17 -50.06
N LEU A 12 13.35 3.88 -49.12
CA LEU A 12 13.24 3.60 -47.69
C LEU A 12 11.82 4.03 -47.25
N ILE A 13 10.89 3.08 -47.16
CA ILE A 13 9.57 3.35 -46.56
C ILE A 13 9.78 3.38 -45.04
N ALA A 14 10.10 4.55 -44.49
CA ALA A 14 10.05 4.78 -43.06
C ALA A 14 8.58 4.65 -42.62
N HIS A 15 8.24 3.54 -41.95
CA HIS A 15 7.01 3.47 -41.17
C HIS A 15 7.20 4.38 -39.96
N LEU A 16 6.80 5.64 -40.09
CA LEU A 16 6.52 6.48 -38.95
C LEU A 16 5.28 5.88 -38.27
N SER A 17 5.50 4.97 -37.32
CA SER A 17 4.47 4.62 -36.34
C SER A 17 4.18 5.89 -35.56
N VAL A 18 3.09 6.57 -35.92
CA VAL A 18 2.57 7.65 -35.07
C VAL A 18 2.16 6.96 -33.78
N ALA A 19 2.93 7.18 -32.71
CA ALA A 19 2.57 6.69 -31.38
C ALA A 19 1.13 7.14 -31.11
N GLN A 20 0.23 6.18 -30.93
CA GLN A 20 -1.15 6.46 -30.64
C GLN A 20 -1.20 6.95 -29.20
N ASN A 21 -1.30 8.27 -28.99
CA ASN A 21 -1.44 8.83 -27.64
C ASN A 21 -2.75 8.34 -27.03
N LEU A 22 -2.66 7.35 -26.14
CA LEU A 22 -3.80 6.83 -25.41
C LEU A 22 -4.37 7.90 -24.48
N ASN A 23 -5.69 7.96 -24.37
CA ASN A 23 -6.38 8.87 -23.44
C ASN A 23 -6.45 8.22 -22.04
N PRO A 24 -5.92 8.85 -20.98
CA PRO A 24 -5.98 8.31 -19.63
C PRO A 24 -7.40 7.95 -19.15
N ALA A 25 -8.42 8.71 -19.58
CA ALA A 25 -9.81 8.46 -19.19
C ALA A 25 -10.33 7.06 -19.56
N GLY A 26 -9.71 6.39 -20.54
CA GLY A 26 -10.02 5.00 -20.90
C GLY A 26 -9.63 3.97 -19.83
N PHE A 27 -8.91 4.38 -18.79
CA PHE A 27 -8.43 3.52 -17.70
C PHE A 27 -9.05 3.88 -16.35
N HIS A 28 -10.04 4.78 -16.34
CA HIS A 28 -10.72 5.24 -15.14
C HIS A 28 -12.10 4.58 -15.05
N THR A 29 -12.49 4.18 -13.84
CA THR A 29 -13.86 3.75 -13.54
C THR A 29 -14.47 4.74 -12.57
N HIS A 30 -15.31 5.62 -13.08
CA HIS A 30 -16.07 6.58 -12.27
C HIS A 30 -17.31 5.86 -11.70
N ARG A 31 -17.40 5.82 -10.37
CA ARG A 31 -18.57 5.32 -9.63
C ARG A 31 -19.22 6.49 -8.91
N GLU A 32 -18.85 6.73 -7.66
CA GLU A 32 -19.30 7.89 -6.89
C GLU A 32 -18.36 9.09 -7.10
N SER A 33 -18.96 10.28 -7.21
CA SER A 33 -18.22 11.52 -7.47
C SER A 33 -17.40 12.00 -6.28
N LEU A 34 -16.31 12.74 -6.50
CA LEU A 34 -15.54 13.45 -5.46
C LEU A 34 -16.18 14.77 -4.99
N LYS A 35 -17.53 14.81 -4.97
CA LYS A 35 -18.32 16.01 -4.64
C LYS A 35 -18.02 16.54 -3.24
N ASN A 36 -17.84 15.66 -2.26
CA ASN A 36 -17.63 16.07 -0.87
C ASN A 36 -16.30 16.81 -0.70
N SER A 37 -15.25 16.32 -1.37
CA SER A 37 -13.93 16.95 -1.44
C SER A 37 -14.00 18.28 -2.15
N PHE A 38 -14.68 18.34 -3.31
CA PHE A 38 -14.89 19.61 -4.01
C PHE A 38 -15.55 20.64 -3.10
N LEU A 39 -16.66 20.29 -2.44
CA LEU A 39 -17.38 21.17 -1.54
C LEU A 39 -16.49 21.65 -0.38
N LYS A 40 -15.69 20.75 0.17
CA LYS A 40 -14.78 21.05 1.27
C LYS A 40 -13.71 22.05 0.85
N PHE A 41 -13.06 21.80 -0.28
CA PHE A 41 -12.00 22.67 -0.81
C PHE A 41 -12.60 24.02 -1.25
N GLN A 42 -13.62 24.00 -2.09
CA GLN A 42 -14.20 25.19 -2.71
C GLN A 42 -14.95 26.09 -1.73
N ASN A 43 -15.76 25.54 -0.81
CA ASN A 43 -16.64 26.34 0.04
C ASN A 43 -16.04 26.60 1.42
N GLU A 44 -15.40 25.59 2.03
CA GLU A 44 -14.81 25.74 3.36
C GLU A 44 -13.35 26.20 3.33
N LYS A 45 -12.72 26.21 2.15
CA LYS A 45 -11.33 26.67 1.95
C LYS A 45 -10.33 25.90 2.82
N LYS A 46 -10.65 24.64 3.11
CA LYS A 46 -9.78 23.69 3.83
C LYS A 46 -9.80 22.36 3.11
N GLY A 47 -8.72 21.61 3.16
CA GLY A 47 -8.68 20.26 2.61
C GLY A 47 -7.61 19.40 3.26
N ARG A 48 -7.99 18.23 3.78
CA ARG A 48 -7.05 17.26 4.34
C ARG A 48 -7.02 16.03 3.46
N VAL A 49 -5.89 15.80 2.79
CA VAL A 49 -5.78 14.80 1.72
C VAL A 49 -4.68 13.82 2.08
N ALA A 50 -5.00 12.52 2.08
CA ALA A 50 -4.06 11.46 2.39
C ALA A 50 -3.68 10.64 1.16
N PHE A 51 -2.40 10.26 1.10
CA PHE A 51 -1.85 9.35 0.11
C PHE A 51 -1.31 8.13 0.83
N LEU A 52 -2.11 7.07 0.90
CA LEU A 52 -1.82 5.83 1.58
C LEU A 52 -1.33 4.79 0.57
N GLY A 53 -0.23 4.10 0.90
CA GLY A 53 0.30 3.04 0.06
C GLY A 53 1.74 2.65 0.33
N GLY A 54 2.37 2.07 -0.69
CA GLY A 54 3.71 1.50 -0.63
C GLY A 54 4.87 2.45 -0.92
N SER A 55 5.97 1.88 -1.42
CA SER A 55 7.18 2.66 -1.77
C SER A 55 6.97 3.62 -2.94
N ILE A 56 6.09 3.29 -3.88
CA ILE A 56 5.82 4.16 -5.03
C ILE A 56 5.08 5.43 -4.56
N THR A 57 4.17 5.29 -3.60
CA THR A 57 3.50 6.41 -2.91
C THR A 57 4.43 7.19 -1.97
N TYR A 58 5.42 6.52 -1.36
CA TYR A 58 6.44 7.17 -0.52
C TYR A 58 7.34 8.11 -1.34
N ASN A 59 7.82 7.62 -2.49
CA ASN A 59 8.76 8.34 -3.35
C ASN A 59 8.16 9.66 -3.88
N PRO A 60 9.01 10.67 -4.14
CA PRO A 60 8.57 11.91 -4.79
C PRO A 60 8.17 11.65 -6.24
N GLY A 61 7.32 12.52 -6.80
CA GLY A 61 6.83 12.39 -8.17
C GLY A 61 5.32 12.62 -8.27
N TRP A 62 4.55 11.57 -8.61
CA TRP A 62 3.12 11.70 -8.91
C TRP A 62 2.34 12.39 -7.78
N ARG A 63 2.62 12.03 -6.52
CA ARG A 63 1.95 12.59 -5.35
C ARG A 63 2.18 14.09 -5.27
N ASP A 64 3.42 14.53 -5.47
CA ASP A 64 3.77 15.95 -5.41
C ASP A 64 3.11 16.72 -6.55
N SER A 65 2.99 16.12 -7.74
CA SER A 65 2.22 16.68 -8.85
C SER A 65 0.73 16.82 -8.53
N VAL A 66 0.12 15.83 -7.87
CA VAL A 66 -1.29 15.90 -7.43
C VAL A 66 -1.48 16.99 -6.37
N CYS A 67 -0.58 17.10 -5.39
CA CYS A 67 -0.60 18.18 -4.40
C CYS A 67 -0.55 19.56 -5.08
N ASN A 68 0.38 19.74 -6.03
CA ASN A 68 0.50 20.98 -6.79
C ASN A 68 -0.75 21.28 -7.61
N TYR A 69 -1.34 20.27 -8.27
CA TYR A 69 -2.59 20.41 -9.01
C TYR A 69 -3.73 20.87 -8.10
N LEU A 70 -3.92 20.24 -6.94
CA LEU A 70 -5.00 20.60 -6.01
C LEU A 70 -4.84 22.05 -5.49
N GLN A 71 -3.61 22.46 -5.17
CA GLN A 71 -3.30 23.84 -4.78
C GLN A 71 -3.57 24.84 -5.91
N GLN A 72 -3.27 24.49 -7.17
CA GLN A 72 -3.55 25.35 -8.31
C GLN A 72 -5.05 25.43 -8.64
N ARG A 73 -5.77 24.30 -8.54
CA ARG A 73 -7.20 24.22 -8.83
C ARG A 73 -8.05 24.95 -7.79
N PHE A 74 -7.65 24.89 -6.52
CA PHE A 74 -8.34 25.53 -5.39
C PHE A 74 -7.39 26.47 -4.62
N PRO A 75 -6.97 27.61 -5.22
CA PRO A 75 -5.89 28.45 -4.71
C PRO A 75 -6.17 29.14 -3.37
N GLU A 76 -7.44 29.21 -2.97
CA GLU A 76 -7.86 29.77 -1.67
C GLU A 76 -7.91 28.72 -0.55
N THR A 77 -7.66 27.44 -0.85
CA THR A 77 -7.78 26.33 0.10
C THR A 77 -6.49 26.12 0.88
N GLU A 78 -6.60 26.09 2.21
CA GLU A 78 -5.53 25.61 3.08
C GLU A 78 -5.53 24.07 3.08
N PHE A 79 -4.50 23.47 2.46
CA PHE A 79 -4.34 22.03 2.40
C PHE A 79 -3.42 21.47 3.49
N ASP A 80 -3.85 20.39 4.15
CA ASP A 80 -3.03 19.47 4.94
C ASP A 80 -2.83 18.17 4.15
N PHE A 81 -1.65 18.01 3.54
CA PHE A 81 -1.29 16.83 2.77
C PHE A 81 -0.56 15.80 3.63
N ILE A 82 -1.07 14.57 3.65
CA ILE A 82 -0.53 13.48 4.46
C ILE A 82 0.15 12.47 3.54
N ALA A 83 1.48 12.47 3.56
CA ALA A 83 2.30 11.45 2.89
C ALA A 83 2.34 10.16 3.73
N ALA A 84 1.31 9.34 3.60
CA ALA A 84 1.16 8.08 4.34
C ALA A 84 1.71 6.86 3.58
N GLY A 85 2.56 7.06 2.57
CA GLY A 85 3.28 5.98 1.88
C GLY A 85 4.39 5.39 2.76
N ILE A 86 4.45 4.07 2.92
CA ILE A 86 5.55 3.39 3.62
C ILE A 86 6.06 2.23 2.75
N PRO A 87 7.38 2.18 2.44
CA PRO A 87 7.94 1.10 1.63
C PRO A 87 7.57 -0.30 2.11
N SER A 88 7.25 -1.17 1.15
CA SER A 88 6.87 -2.58 1.33
C SER A 88 5.52 -2.84 2.02
N MET A 89 4.73 -1.80 2.30
CA MET A 89 3.40 -1.96 2.91
C MET A 89 2.30 -1.99 1.85
N GLY A 90 1.45 -3.01 1.92
CA GLY A 90 0.18 -3.11 1.16
C GLY A 90 -1.04 -2.82 2.03
N SER A 91 -2.20 -3.35 1.66
CA SER A 91 -3.49 -3.03 2.25
C SER A 91 -3.63 -3.54 3.69
N THR A 92 -3.10 -4.74 3.99
CA THR A 92 -3.13 -5.32 5.34
C THR A 92 -2.44 -4.40 6.37
N PRO A 93 -1.14 -4.07 6.26
CA PRO A 93 -0.51 -3.15 7.22
C PRO A 93 -1.12 -1.74 7.19
N ALA A 94 -1.61 -1.28 6.04
CA ALA A 94 -2.29 0.00 5.91
C ALA A 94 -3.56 0.08 6.78
N ALA A 95 -4.39 -0.97 6.79
CA ALA A 95 -5.58 -1.03 7.65
C ALA A 95 -5.24 -0.95 9.16
N PHE A 96 -4.19 -1.65 9.61
CA PHE A 96 -3.79 -1.64 11.02
C PHE A 96 -3.10 -0.35 11.49
N ARG A 97 -2.44 0.37 10.57
CA ARG A 97 -1.76 1.64 10.87
C ARG A 97 -2.59 2.87 10.56
N PHE A 98 -3.80 2.71 10.02
CA PHE A 98 -4.63 3.79 9.50
C PHE A 98 -4.85 4.89 10.56
N GLU A 99 -5.20 4.50 11.79
CA GLU A 99 -5.40 5.45 12.89
C GLU A 99 -4.14 6.29 13.17
N ARG A 100 -2.97 5.64 13.18
CA ARG A 100 -1.68 6.29 13.47
C ARG A 100 -1.20 7.20 12.34
N ASP A 101 -1.39 6.80 11.09
CA ASP A 101 -0.74 7.44 9.95
C ASP A 101 -1.65 8.38 9.16
N VAL A 102 -2.96 8.13 9.18
CA VAL A 102 -3.96 8.94 8.47
C VAL A 102 -4.76 9.78 9.46
N LEU A 103 -5.25 9.15 10.54
CA LEU A 103 -6.20 9.80 11.45
C LEU A 103 -5.58 10.58 12.63
N LYS A 104 -4.25 10.53 12.81
CA LYS A 104 -3.57 11.12 13.97
C LYS A 104 -3.94 12.57 14.26
N ASN A 105 -4.19 13.38 13.22
CA ASN A 105 -4.58 14.79 13.34
C ASN A 105 -6.04 15.04 12.87
N GLY A 106 -6.91 14.03 12.91
CA GLY A 106 -8.32 14.13 12.56
C GLY A 106 -8.74 13.24 11.38
N PRO A 107 -9.97 13.37 10.87
CA PRO A 107 -10.39 12.72 9.63
C PRO A 107 -9.78 13.37 8.39
N VAL A 108 -9.85 12.67 7.25
CA VAL A 108 -9.41 13.17 5.94
C VAL A 108 -10.62 13.38 5.03
N ASP A 109 -10.51 14.31 4.10
CA ASP A 109 -11.57 14.68 3.15
C ASP A 109 -11.48 13.86 1.87
N LEU A 110 -10.25 13.59 1.42
CA LEU A 110 -9.93 12.79 0.24
C LEU A 110 -8.80 11.80 0.57
N LEU A 111 -9.01 10.53 0.24
CA LEU A 111 -8.00 9.48 0.37
C LEU A 111 -7.64 8.90 -1.00
N PHE A 112 -6.37 8.93 -1.35
CA PHE A 112 -5.79 8.10 -2.41
C PHE A 112 -5.18 6.86 -1.78
N GLU A 113 -5.61 5.68 -2.22
CA GLU A 113 -5.13 4.39 -1.73
C GLU A 113 -4.50 3.59 -2.88
N GLU A 114 -3.29 3.07 -2.64
CA GLU A 114 -2.62 2.13 -3.55
C GLU A 114 -1.90 1.03 -2.79
N ALA A 115 -2.23 -0.23 -3.12
CA ALA A 115 -1.61 -1.40 -2.51
C ALA A 115 -1.39 -2.57 -3.48
N ALA A 116 -1.69 -2.41 -4.77
CA ALA A 116 -1.77 -3.51 -5.74
C ALA A 116 -0.41 -4.18 -5.96
N VAL A 117 0.66 -3.40 -6.03
CA VAL A 117 2.03 -3.94 -6.17
C VAL A 117 2.44 -4.68 -4.89
N ASN A 118 2.15 -4.10 -3.72
CA ASN A 118 2.64 -4.63 -2.45
C ASN A 118 1.84 -5.83 -1.93
N ASP A 119 0.51 -5.86 -2.10
CA ASP A 119 -0.28 -7.02 -1.70
C ASP A 119 0.14 -8.28 -2.44
N ASP A 120 0.39 -8.15 -3.75
CA ASP A 120 0.85 -9.22 -4.62
C ASP A 120 2.28 -9.66 -4.28
N THR A 121 3.22 -8.70 -4.23
CA THR A 121 4.64 -8.97 -3.91
C THR A 121 4.84 -9.55 -2.51
N ASN A 122 3.94 -9.23 -1.57
CA ASN A 122 3.96 -9.76 -0.21
C ASN A 122 3.19 -11.09 -0.07
N SER A 123 2.77 -11.69 -1.19
CA SER A 123 2.06 -12.96 -1.27
C SER A 123 0.78 -13.00 -0.43
N ARG A 124 0.04 -11.90 -0.35
CA ARG A 124 -1.23 -11.86 0.36
C ARG A 124 -2.24 -12.77 -0.35
N SER A 125 -3.01 -13.50 0.43
CA SER A 125 -4.14 -14.25 -0.11
C SER A 125 -5.22 -13.30 -0.65
N PRO A 126 -6.06 -13.74 -1.60
CA PRO A 126 -7.20 -12.94 -2.06
C PRO A 126 -8.12 -12.49 -0.92
N GLU A 127 -8.26 -13.32 0.12
CA GLU A 127 -9.04 -13.01 1.32
C GLU A 127 -8.40 -11.86 2.13
N GLU A 128 -7.09 -11.88 2.35
CA GLU A 128 -6.37 -10.78 3.01
C GLU A 128 -6.42 -9.48 2.22
N MET A 129 -6.34 -9.54 0.88
CA MET A 129 -6.46 -8.37 0.01
C MET A 129 -7.83 -7.68 0.18
N VAL A 130 -8.92 -8.47 0.21
CA VAL A 130 -10.26 -7.95 0.45
C VAL A 130 -10.37 -7.37 1.87
N ARG A 131 -9.94 -8.11 2.90
CA ARG A 131 -10.03 -7.67 4.31
C ARG A 131 -9.23 -6.39 4.58
N GLY A 132 -8.05 -6.29 4.00
CA GLY A 132 -7.18 -5.12 4.12
C GLY A 132 -7.79 -3.90 3.44
N MET A 133 -8.14 -4.02 2.16
CA MET A 133 -8.71 -2.91 1.40
C MET A 133 -10.05 -2.44 1.97
N GLU A 134 -10.94 -3.38 2.34
CA GLU A 134 -12.19 -3.06 3.01
C GLU A 134 -11.96 -2.39 4.37
N GLY A 135 -10.98 -2.86 5.16
CA GLY A 135 -10.60 -2.23 6.42
C GLY A 135 -10.22 -0.77 6.27
N ILE A 136 -9.40 -0.42 5.26
CA ILE A 136 -9.00 0.96 4.94
C ILE A 136 -10.22 1.83 4.63
N VAL A 137 -11.09 1.37 3.72
CA VAL A 137 -12.31 2.08 3.32
C VAL A 137 -13.19 2.35 4.54
N ARG A 138 -13.39 1.33 5.38
CA ARG A 138 -14.25 1.42 6.56
C ARG A 138 -13.64 2.30 7.64
N HIS A 139 -12.32 2.31 7.85
CA HIS A 139 -11.67 3.26 8.74
C HIS A 139 -11.90 4.71 8.29
N ALA A 140 -11.69 4.99 6.99
CA ALA A 140 -11.88 6.32 6.43
C ALA A 140 -13.34 6.80 6.61
N ARG A 141 -14.32 5.99 6.18
CA ARG A 141 -15.74 6.33 6.23
C ARG A 141 -16.34 6.28 7.65
N SER A 142 -15.79 5.50 8.57
CA SER A 142 -16.19 5.53 9.98
C SER A 142 -15.70 6.81 10.67
N ALA A 143 -14.48 7.27 10.36
CA ALA A 143 -13.95 8.51 10.89
C ALA A 143 -14.63 9.75 10.27
N LYS A 144 -14.97 9.68 8.98
CA LYS A 144 -15.74 10.70 8.28
C LYS A 144 -16.61 10.07 7.18
N PRO A 145 -17.93 9.95 7.40
CA PRO A 145 -18.84 9.35 6.41
C PRO A 145 -18.86 10.04 5.04
N ALA A 146 -18.44 11.31 4.96
CA ALA A 146 -18.32 12.07 3.72
C ALA A 146 -16.89 12.10 3.15
N CYS A 147 -16.01 11.18 3.56
CA CYS A 147 -14.66 11.05 3.00
C CYS A 147 -14.75 10.43 1.61
N ASP A 148 -14.30 11.15 0.59
CA ASP A 148 -14.14 10.58 -0.73
C ASP A 148 -12.86 9.73 -0.79
N ILE A 149 -12.89 8.70 -1.63
CA ILE A 149 -11.79 7.73 -1.76
C ILE A 149 -11.56 7.50 -3.25
N VAL A 150 -10.29 7.35 -3.64
CA VAL A 150 -9.85 6.89 -4.95
C VAL A 150 -8.89 5.72 -4.75
N ILE A 151 -9.23 4.56 -5.30
CA ILE A 151 -8.31 3.40 -5.29
C ILE A 151 -7.56 3.37 -6.62
N MET A 152 -6.24 3.22 -6.55
CA MET A 152 -5.36 3.19 -7.71
C MET A 152 -4.63 1.85 -7.78
N HIS A 153 -4.33 1.40 -8.99
CA HIS A 153 -3.62 0.14 -9.23
C HIS A 153 -2.31 0.40 -9.95
N PHE A 154 -1.17 0.42 -9.25
CA PHE A 154 0.14 0.58 -9.90
C PHE A 154 0.60 -0.69 -10.62
N VAL A 155 1.55 -0.48 -11.53
CA VAL A 155 2.06 -1.49 -12.46
C VAL A 155 3.29 -2.20 -11.89
N ASP A 156 3.47 -3.46 -12.27
CA ASP A 156 4.71 -4.22 -12.19
C ASP A 156 4.77 -5.21 -13.36
N PRO A 157 5.93 -5.84 -13.64
CA PRO A 157 6.08 -6.72 -14.80
C PRO A 157 5.09 -7.91 -14.80
N GLY A 158 4.78 -8.46 -13.62
CA GLY A 158 3.83 -9.58 -13.51
C GLY A 158 2.42 -9.17 -13.95
N LYS A 159 1.96 -8.00 -13.50
CA LYS A 159 0.66 -7.44 -13.91
C LYS A 159 0.63 -7.13 -15.42
N MET A 160 1.73 -6.64 -15.99
CA MET A 160 1.82 -6.42 -17.44
C MET A 160 1.66 -7.73 -18.22
N ASP A 161 2.34 -8.79 -17.79
CA ASP A 161 2.28 -10.10 -18.44
C ASP A 161 0.85 -10.70 -18.38
N GLU A 162 0.15 -10.51 -17.26
CA GLU A 162 -1.25 -10.89 -17.13
C GLU A 162 -2.15 -10.10 -18.08
N TYR A 163 -2.02 -8.77 -18.15
CA TYR A 163 -2.82 -7.95 -19.07
C TYR A 163 -2.55 -8.28 -20.54
N ARG A 164 -1.28 -8.50 -20.92
CA ARG A 164 -0.90 -8.96 -22.28
C ARG A 164 -1.48 -10.33 -22.61
N SER A 165 -1.73 -11.14 -21.60
CA SER A 165 -2.43 -12.43 -21.71
C SER A 165 -3.95 -12.31 -21.60
N ALA A 166 -4.51 -11.10 -21.70
CA ALA A 166 -5.93 -10.79 -21.54
C ALA A 166 -6.52 -11.22 -20.19
N LYS A 167 -5.71 -11.23 -19.12
CA LYS A 167 -6.11 -11.53 -17.75
C LYS A 167 -6.06 -10.26 -16.89
N ILE A 168 -7.02 -10.11 -16.00
CA ILE A 168 -6.97 -9.07 -14.96
C ILE A 168 -6.19 -9.64 -13.77
N PRO A 169 -5.19 -8.93 -13.23
CA PRO A 169 -4.46 -9.39 -12.05
C PRO A 169 -5.35 -9.68 -10.86
N VAL A 170 -5.08 -10.77 -10.14
CA VAL A 170 -5.93 -11.24 -9.03
C VAL A 170 -6.07 -10.18 -7.94
N VAL A 171 -4.99 -9.45 -7.64
CA VAL A 171 -5.00 -8.36 -6.66
C VAL A 171 -5.92 -7.21 -7.09
N ILE A 172 -5.89 -6.83 -8.37
CA ILE A 172 -6.76 -5.79 -8.93
C ILE A 172 -8.21 -6.25 -8.88
N GLN A 173 -8.49 -7.52 -9.20
CA GLN A 173 -9.85 -8.08 -9.05
C GLN A 173 -10.34 -8.00 -7.58
N GLN A 174 -9.48 -8.24 -6.59
CA GLN A 174 -9.89 -8.18 -5.18
C GLN A 174 -10.12 -6.74 -4.70
N HIS A 175 -9.26 -5.80 -5.11
CA HIS A 175 -9.44 -4.39 -4.78
C HIS A 175 -10.67 -3.80 -5.49
N GLU A 176 -10.94 -4.17 -6.75
CA GLU A 176 -12.16 -3.76 -7.47
C GLU A 176 -13.43 -4.33 -6.84
N LYS A 177 -13.44 -5.55 -6.29
CA LYS A 177 -14.60 -6.05 -5.54
C LYS A 177 -14.97 -5.12 -4.37
N VAL A 178 -13.97 -4.63 -3.64
CA VAL A 178 -14.20 -3.66 -2.56
C VAL A 178 -14.67 -2.33 -3.16
N ALA A 179 -14.02 -1.84 -4.22
CA ALA A 179 -14.41 -0.59 -4.84
C ALA A 179 -15.86 -0.60 -5.37
N GLU A 180 -16.29 -1.69 -6.01
CA GLU A 180 -17.66 -1.89 -6.48
C GLU A 180 -18.66 -1.89 -5.33
N HIS A 181 -18.38 -2.63 -4.25
CA HIS A 181 -19.27 -2.74 -3.11
C HIS A 181 -19.48 -1.41 -2.38
N TYR A 182 -18.44 -0.58 -2.32
CA TYR A 182 -18.47 0.73 -1.66
C TYR A 182 -18.64 1.91 -2.63
N THR A 183 -18.95 1.64 -3.91
CA THR A 183 -19.12 2.63 -4.99
C THR A 183 -17.92 3.58 -5.16
N ILE A 184 -16.71 3.11 -4.92
CA ILE A 184 -15.46 3.89 -4.98
C ILE A 184 -14.92 3.92 -6.41
N SER A 185 -14.56 5.11 -6.89
CA SER A 185 -13.94 5.29 -8.20
C SER A 185 -12.50 4.79 -8.22
N THR A 186 -12.06 4.25 -9.36
CA THR A 186 -10.75 3.60 -9.48
C THR A 186 -9.96 4.01 -10.73
N ILE A 187 -8.63 3.98 -10.61
CA ILE A 187 -7.69 4.32 -11.70
C ILE A 187 -6.78 3.12 -11.95
N ASN A 188 -6.90 2.50 -13.13
CA ASN A 188 -6.13 1.32 -13.51
C ASN A 188 -4.81 1.68 -14.22
N LEU A 189 -3.87 2.21 -13.45
CA LEU A 189 -2.56 2.64 -13.94
C LEU A 189 -1.71 1.46 -14.44
N ALA A 190 -1.94 0.26 -13.92
CA ALA A 190 -1.32 -0.96 -14.38
C ALA A 190 -1.67 -1.26 -15.84
N LYS A 191 -2.96 -1.24 -16.17
CA LYS A 191 -3.43 -1.44 -17.55
C LYS A 191 -3.00 -0.30 -18.46
N GLU A 192 -3.09 0.95 -17.98
CA GLU A 192 -2.67 2.12 -18.75
C GLU A 192 -1.20 2.05 -19.15
N VAL A 193 -0.29 1.84 -18.19
CA VAL A 193 1.14 1.76 -18.49
C VAL A 193 1.44 0.60 -19.44
N THR A 194 0.79 -0.56 -19.23
CA THR A 194 0.95 -1.71 -20.12
C THR A 194 0.59 -1.36 -21.56
N GLU A 195 -0.60 -0.80 -21.78
CA GLU A 195 -1.07 -0.47 -23.13
C GLU A 195 -0.28 0.66 -23.79
N ARG A 196 0.20 1.65 -23.02
CA ARG A 196 1.07 2.72 -23.55
C ARG A 196 2.43 2.19 -23.98
N ILE A 197 3.02 1.27 -23.21
CA ILE A 197 4.27 0.60 -23.59
C ILE A 197 4.05 -0.25 -24.85
N ASP A 198 2.95 -1.01 -24.91
CA ASP A 198 2.63 -1.84 -26.07
C ASP A 198 2.29 -1.00 -27.32
N ALA A 199 1.81 0.24 -27.13
CA ALA A 199 1.62 1.23 -28.18
C ALA A 199 2.92 1.97 -28.60
N GLY A 200 4.04 1.70 -27.94
CA GLY A 200 5.35 2.30 -28.24
C GLY A 200 5.48 3.76 -27.80
N GLU A 201 4.70 4.23 -26.82
CA GLU A 201 4.82 5.59 -26.29
C GLU A 201 6.10 5.79 -25.44
N PHE A 202 6.52 4.74 -24.72
CA PHE A 202 7.70 4.69 -23.87
C PHE A 202 8.03 3.21 -23.53
N ASP A 203 9.09 2.95 -22.74
CA ASP A 203 9.52 1.59 -22.42
C ASP A 203 9.73 1.35 -20.92
N TRP A 204 9.73 0.07 -20.52
CA TRP A 204 9.86 -0.31 -19.12
C TRP A 204 11.24 0.03 -18.54
N ASP A 205 12.31 -0.34 -19.26
CA ASP A 205 13.67 -0.32 -18.71
C ASP A 205 14.17 1.10 -18.45
N ASN A 206 13.75 2.07 -19.26
CA ASN A 206 14.13 3.47 -19.12
C ASN A 206 13.16 4.28 -18.25
N ASP A 207 11.85 4.01 -18.31
CA ASP A 207 10.83 4.86 -17.70
C ASP A 207 10.19 4.30 -16.43
N PHE A 208 10.25 2.98 -16.24
CA PHE A 208 9.77 2.26 -15.05
C PHE A 208 10.88 1.33 -14.53
N VAL A 209 12.01 1.95 -14.14
CA VAL A 209 13.26 1.26 -13.77
C VAL A 209 13.03 0.24 -12.64
N ASN A 210 13.15 -1.04 -13.00
CA ASN A 210 12.82 -2.22 -12.17
C ASN A 210 11.35 -2.29 -11.73
N LEU A 211 10.98 -1.45 -10.75
CA LEU A 211 9.66 -1.40 -10.13
C LEU A 211 9.25 0.05 -9.81
N HIS A 212 10.21 0.94 -9.57
CA HIS A 212 9.95 2.32 -9.20
C HIS A 212 9.97 3.21 -10.45
N PRO A 213 8.91 3.98 -10.73
CA PRO A 213 8.87 4.85 -11.90
C PRO A 213 10.01 5.87 -11.90
N SER A 214 10.62 6.11 -13.06
CA SER A 214 11.55 7.23 -13.28
C SER A 214 10.80 8.57 -13.16
N PRO A 215 11.46 9.74 -13.15
CA PRO A 215 10.75 11.01 -13.20
C PRO A 215 9.73 11.12 -14.36
N PHE A 216 10.00 10.47 -15.50
CA PHE A 216 9.04 10.39 -16.59
C PHE A 216 7.85 9.47 -16.24
N GLY A 217 8.10 8.26 -15.73
CA GLY A 217 7.05 7.33 -15.32
C GLY A 217 6.17 7.88 -14.19
N GLN A 218 6.76 8.61 -13.24
CA GLN A 218 6.03 9.40 -12.24
C GLN A 218 5.08 10.41 -12.89
N GLY A 219 5.54 11.05 -13.98
CA GLY A 219 4.73 11.95 -14.78
C GLY A 219 3.59 11.26 -15.54
N VAL A 220 3.75 10.00 -15.96
CA VAL A 220 2.66 9.20 -16.56
C VAL A 220 1.54 9.00 -15.54
N TYR A 221 1.87 8.57 -14.32
CA TYR A 221 0.91 8.44 -13.24
C TYR A 221 0.25 9.78 -12.89
N ALA A 222 1.05 10.84 -12.73
CA ALA A 222 0.53 12.16 -12.42
C ALA A 222 -0.51 12.63 -13.45
N ARG A 223 -0.23 12.49 -14.75
CA ARG A 223 -1.15 12.91 -15.82
C ARG A 223 -2.48 12.16 -15.76
N SER A 224 -2.45 10.85 -15.53
CA SER A 224 -3.67 10.05 -15.45
C SER A 224 -4.51 10.40 -14.22
N ILE A 225 -3.87 10.56 -13.06
CA ILE A 225 -4.56 10.94 -11.82
C ILE A 225 -5.11 12.37 -11.93
N ILE A 226 -4.37 13.29 -12.52
CA ILE A 226 -4.85 14.67 -12.74
C ILE A 226 -6.02 14.69 -13.72
N GLN A 227 -5.97 13.92 -14.82
CA GLN A 227 -7.10 13.79 -15.74
C GLN A 227 -8.35 13.29 -15.01
N PHE A 228 -8.22 12.26 -14.17
CA PHE A 228 -9.33 11.76 -13.35
C PHE A 228 -9.91 12.88 -12.46
N LEU A 229 -9.06 13.65 -11.79
CA LEU A 229 -9.50 14.75 -10.93
C LEU A 229 -10.13 15.92 -11.71
N GLU A 230 -9.65 16.21 -12.92
CA GLU A 230 -10.27 17.20 -13.79
C GLU A 230 -11.69 16.78 -14.19
N ASP A 231 -11.90 15.50 -14.50
CA ASP A 231 -13.20 14.95 -14.82
C ASP A 231 -14.15 15.01 -13.60
N GLU A 232 -13.66 14.63 -12.42
CA GLU A 232 -14.41 14.69 -11.15
C GLU A 232 -14.76 16.12 -10.70
N PHE A 233 -13.88 17.08 -10.96
CA PHE A 233 -14.08 18.50 -10.60
C PHE A 233 -14.53 19.37 -11.79
N SER A 234 -15.04 18.74 -12.85
CA SER A 234 -15.57 19.44 -14.03
C SER A 234 -16.91 20.12 -13.73
N ASN A 235 -17.72 19.53 -12.85
CA ASN A 235 -19.00 20.10 -12.40
C ASN A 235 -18.79 21.05 -11.22
N ASP A 236 -19.56 22.15 -11.22
CA ASP A 236 -19.61 23.06 -10.07
C ASP A 236 -20.65 22.59 -9.06
N PHE A 237 -20.18 21.93 -8.00
CA PHE A 237 -21.03 21.48 -6.89
C PHE A 237 -21.26 22.55 -5.83
N SER A 238 -20.79 23.80 -5.99
CA SER A 238 -20.75 24.81 -4.90
C SER A 238 -22.10 25.11 -4.24
N LYS A 239 -23.22 24.86 -4.94
CA LYS A 239 -24.59 25.05 -4.44
C LYS A 239 -25.21 23.80 -3.83
N GLU A 240 -24.54 22.67 -3.90
CA GLU A 240 -24.97 21.40 -3.33
C GLU A 240 -24.54 21.27 -1.86
N LYS A 241 -24.95 20.16 -1.23
CA LYS A 241 -24.56 19.83 0.15
C LYS A 241 -23.72 18.57 0.15
N ALA A 242 -22.80 18.50 1.10
CA ALA A 242 -22.03 17.30 1.34
C ALA A 242 -22.97 16.19 1.83
N GLU A 243 -22.73 14.98 1.35
CA GLU A 243 -23.54 13.80 1.62
C GLU A 243 -22.68 12.72 2.26
N GLN A 244 -23.28 11.94 3.15
CA GLN A 244 -22.61 10.78 3.72
C GLN A 244 -22.67 9.66 2.68
N HIS A 245 -21.53 9.01 2.44
CA HIS A 245 -21.48 7.82 1.61
C HIS A 245 -22.23 6.67 2.29
N GLU A 246 -22.92 5.86 1.49
CA GLU A 246 -23.50 4.63 1.99
C GLU A 246 -22.38 3.70 2.50
N THR A 247 -22.61 3.13 3.68
CA THR A 247 -21.69 2.15 4.27
C THR A 247 -22.44 0.81 4.36
N PRO A 248 -22.35 -0.03 3.31
CA PRO A 248 -23.02 -1.33 3.30
C PRO A 248 -22.46 -2.25 4.41
N THR A 249 -23.17 -3.35 4.63
CA THR A 249 -22.65 -4.48 5.43
C THR A 249 -21.30 -4.91 4.87
N PRO A 250 -20.31 -5.26 5.72
CA PRO A 250 -19.01 -5.71 5.23
C PRO A 250 -19.12 -6.86 4.22
N LEU A 251 -18.31 -6.81 3.14
CA LEU A 251 -18.07 -7.92 2.21
C LEU A 251 -17.52 -9.12 2.96
N ASP A 252 -16.51 -8.88 3.80
CA ASP A 252 -16.00 -9.84 4.76
C ASP A 252 -16.27 -9.34 6.18
N LYS A 253 -17.01 -10.14 6.95
CA LYS A 253 -17.31 -9.88 8.37
C LYS A 253 -16.04 -9.82 9.26
N PHE A 254 -14.89 -10.22 8.74
CA PHE A 254 -13.58 -10.20 9.38
C PHE A 254 -12.62 -9.18 8.76
N CYS A 255 -13.13 -8.22 7.96
CA CYS A 255 -12.33 -7.10 7.48
C CYS A 255 -11.64 -6.32 8.63
N TYR A 256 -10.55 -5.65 8.30
CA TYR A 256 -9.68 -5.01 9.28
C TYR A 256 -10.12 -3.57 9.62
N ASP A 257 -11.41 -3.40 9.96
CA ASP A 257 -12.08 -2.09 10.14
C ASP A 257 -11.93 -1.45 11.53
N ALA A 258 -11.25 -2.13 12.46
CA ALA A 258 -10.92 -1.68 13.80
C ALA A 258 -9.42 -1.86 14.14
N GLY A 259 -8.59 -2.06 13.11
CA GLY A 259 -7.16 -2.33 13.22
C GLY A 259 -6.37 -1.30 14.04
N LYS A 260 -5.51 -1.79 14.93
CA LYS A 260 -4.68 -0.98 15.85
C LYS A 260 -3.25 -1.51 15.96
N LEU A 261 -2.32 -0.60 16.28
CA LEU A 261 -0.93 -0.91 16.63
C LEU A 261 -0.67 -0.65 18.12
N ILE A 262 0.00 -1.60 18.78
CA ILE A 262 0.40 -1.51 20.19
C ILE A 262 1.90 -1.78 20.31
N ALA A 263 2.63 -0.84 20.92
CA ALA A 263 4.04 -1.03 21.20
C ALA A 263 4.25 -2.15 22.25
N PRO A 264 5.22 -3.05 22.07
CA PRO A 264 5.51 -4.12 23.01
C PRO A 264 6.27 -3.54 24.22
N ASN A 265 5.57 -3.20 25.29
CA ASN A 265 6.16 -2.66 26.52
C ASN A 265 5.96 -3.63 27.70
N PRO A 266 6.83 -4.65 27.88
CA PRO A 266 6.70 -5.56 29.01
C PRO A 266 7.00 -4.83 30.33
N PRO A 267 6.16 -4.99 31.38
CA PRO A 267 6.33 -4.26 32.64
C PRO A 267 7.54 -4.71 33.46
N LYS A 268 8.16 -5.84 33.09
CA LYS A 268 9.34 -6.42 33.74
C LYS A 268 10.22 -7.09 32.68
N PRO A 269 11.54 -7.16 32.91
CA PRO A 269 12.44 -7.93 32.05
C PRO A 269 11.99 -9.39 31.91
N ILE A 270 12.09 -9.93 30.69
CA ILE A 270 11.73 -11.31 30.36
C ILE A 270 12.99 -11.98 29.82
N LYS A 271 13.40 -13.12 30.38
CA LYS A 271 14.64 -13.80 29.96
C LYS A 271 14.61 -14.07 28.44
N GLY A 272 15.66 -13.64 27.74
CA GLY A 272 15.80 -13.73 26.29
C GLY A 272 15.03 -12.68 25.50
N TRP A 273 14.49 -11.65 26.17
CA TRP A 273 13.88 -10.48 25.57
C TRP A 273 14.41 -9.20 26.21
N GLU A 274 14.79 -8.24 25.38
CA GLU A 274 15.31 -6.95 25.78
C GLU A 274 14.51 -5.83 25.13
N PHE A 275 14.07 -4.85 25.93
CA PHE A 275 13.46 -3.65 25.39
C PHE A 275 14.56 -2.62 25.12
N VAL A 276 14.82 -2.37 23.84
CA VAL A 276 15.89 -1.48 23.36
C VAL A 276 15.25 -0.17 22.90
N GLU A 277 15.46 0.91 23.66
CA GLU A 277 14.82 2.22 23.41
C GLU A 277 15.19 2.82 22.05
N ASN A 278 16.42 2.60 21.58
CA ASN A 278 16.93 3.11 20.31
C ASN A 278 17.55 1.96 19.51
N TRP A 279 16.73 1.02 19.08
CA TRP A 279 17.22 -0.16 18.39
C TRP A 279 17.88 0.19 17.05
N HIS A 280 19.06 -0.37 16.82
CA HIS A 280 19.82 -0.29 15.59
C HIS A 280 20.47 -1.66 15.33
N PRO A 281 20.52 -2.16 14.09
CA PRO A 281 21.20 -3.43 13.83
C PRO A 281 22.72 -3.27 13.98
N ASP A 282 23.40 -4.30 14.50
CA ASP A 282 24.86 -4.28 14.70
C ASP A 282 25.66 -4.54 13.41
N ASN A 283 25.07 -4.31 12.24
CA ASN A 283 25.66 -4.53 10.93
C ASN A 283 25.31 -3.39 9.95
N ASP A 284 26.03 -3.31 8.83
CA ASP A 284 25.88 -2.22 7.86
C ASP A 284 24.69 -2.42 6.89
N LYS A 285 23.72 -3.28 7.24
CA LYS A 285 22.57 -3.54 6.35
C LYS A 285 21.58 -2.39 6.41
N GLY A 286 20.93 -2.16 5.27
CA GLY A 286 19.94 -1.09 5.15
C GLY A 286 18.80 -1.26 6.14
N THR A 287 18.16 -0.15 6.50
CA THR A 287 17.00 -0.13 7.39
C THR A 287 15.88 0.74 6.80
N ARG A 288 14.77 0.86 7.53
CA ARG A 288 13.66 1.76 7.17
C ARG A 288 13.29 2.64 8.36
N LEU A 289 12.80 3.83 8.03
CA LEU A 289 12.27 4.79 9.00
C LEU A 289 11.21 4.11 9.88
N ASN A 290 11.15 4.49 11.16
CA ASN A 290 10.26 3.92 12.20
C ASN A 290 10.50 2.42 12.51
N TYR A 291 11.57 1.83 11.96
CA TYR A 291 12.05 0.49 12.30
C TYR A 291 13.53 0.48 12.66
N THR A 292 14.13 1.64 12.89
CA THR A 292 15.51 1.84 13.39
C THR A 292 15.56 3.17 14.13
N ASN A 293 16.43 3.27 15.14
CA ASN A 293 16.51 4.38 16.09
C ASN A 293 15.16 4.64 16.78
N VAL A 294 14.46 3.55 17.12
CA VAL A 294 13.15 3.58 17.80
C VAL A 294 13.07 2.44 18.82
N PRO A 295 12.10 2.50 19.76
CA PRO A 295 11.93 1.43 20.73
C PRO A 295 11.52 0.11 20.07
N MET A 296 12.22 -0.97 20.40
CA MET A 296 11.92 -2.33 19.93
C MET A 296 12.01 -3.31 21.10
N LEU A 297 11.17 -4.35 21.08
CA LEU A 297 11.37 -5.52 21.91
C LEU A 297 12.14 -6.57 21.11
N VAL A 298 13.38 -6.83 21.47
CA VAL A 298 14.28 -7.78 20.79
C VAL A 298 14.30 -9.10 21.55
N GLY A 299 13.84 -10.17 20.92
CA GLY A 299 13.96 -11.53 21.42
C GLY A 299 15.08 -12.29 20.71
N GLU A 300 15.88 -13.06 21.44
CA GLU A 300 16.89 -13.97 20.86
C GLU A 300 16.87 -15.34 21.55
N TYR A 301 16.85 -16.42 20.76
CA TYR A 301 16.80 -17.77 21.31
C TYR A 301 18.09 -18.11 22.10
N PRO A 302 17.99 -18.71 23.30
CA PRO A 302 16.77 -19.13 23.99
C PRO A 302 16.10 -18.02 24.82
N GLY A 303 14.77 -17.92 24.70
CA GLY A 303 13.95 -16.97 25.48
C GLY A 303 12.72 -17.60 26.12
N LYS A 304 12.15 -16.91 27.11
CA LYS A 304 10.86 -17.26 27.74
C LYS A 304 9.70 -16.89 26.81
N ILE A 305 8.54 -17.52 27.01
CA ILE A 305 7.29 -17.16 26.33
C ILE A 305 6.89 -15.73 26.72
N ILE A 306 6.52 -14.92 25.73
CA ILE A 306 5.79 -13.65 25.94
C ILE A 306 4.30 -13.85 25.67
N LYS A 307 3.47 -13.03 26.31
CA LYS A 307 2.01 -13.08 26.17
C LYS A 307 1.48 -11.69 25.82
N PHE A 308 0.50 -11.65 24.91
CA PHE A 308 -0.24 -10.44 24.58
C PHE A 308 -1.73 -10.75 24.58
N GLN A 309 -2.51 -9.87 25.23
CA GLN A 309 -3.96 -10.00 25.31
C GLN A 309 -4.60 -8.93 24.44
N PHE A 310 -5.60 -9.35 23.66
CA PHE A 310 -6.35 -8.45 22.78
C PHE A 310 -7.83 -8.81 22.80
N LYS A 311 -8.68 -7.89 22.34
CA LYS A 311 -10.09 -8.16 22.05
C LYS A 311 -10.31 -7.84 20.59
N GLY A 312 -10.69 -8.82 19.80
CA GLY A 312 -10.71 -8.66 18.36
C GLY A 312 -10.97 -9.93 17.57
N ASN A 313 -10.90 -9.84 16.24
CA ASN A 313 -11.04 -10.94 15.30
C ASN A 313 -9.73 -11.29 14.56
N ALA A 314 -8.66 -10.51 14.73
CA ALA A 314 -7.35 -10.78 14.13
C ALA A 314 -6.22 -10.29 15.03
N VAL A 315 -5.04 -10.90 14.93
CA VAL A 315 -3.82 -10.50 15.63
C VAL A 315 -2.58 -10.79 14.79
N GLY A 316 -1.57 -9.95 14.94
CA GLY A 316 -0.28 -10.15 14.31
C GLY A 316 0.83 -9.35 14.95
N ILE A 317 2.00 -9.41 14.31
CA ILE A 317 3.20 -8.70 14.73
C ILE A 317 3.81 -7.93 13.57
N ALA A 318 4.31 -6.75 13.89
CA ALA A 318 5.12 -5.96 12.99
C ALA A 318 6.58 -5.98 13.46
N VAL A 319 7.48 -6.48 12.61
CA VAL A 319 8.89 -6.73 12.94
C VAL A 319 9.83 -5.99 12.00
N ALA A 320 11.08 -5.80 12.43
CA ALA A 320 12.19 -5.51 11.52
C ALA A 320 12.79 -6.84 11.02
N ALA A 321 12.32 -7.33 9.88
CA ALA A 321 12.78 -8.58 9.28
C ALA A 321 14.13 -8.38 8.58
N GLY A 322 15.21 -8.90 9.17
CA GLY A 322 16.57 -8.74 8.65
C GLY A 322 17.40 -10.03 8.66
N PRO A 323 18.71 -9.95 8.42
CA PRO A 323 19.56 -11.13 8.20
C PRO A 323 19.56 -12.11 9.36
N ASP A 324 19.34 -11.64 10.60
CA ASP A 324 19.33 -12.44 11.82
C ASP A 324 17.92 -12.85 12.28
N ALA A 325 16.90 -12.62 11.45
CA ALA A 325 15.51 -13.00 11.75
C ALA A 325 15.38 -14.51 11.97
N GLY A 326 14.75 -14.90 13.06
CA GLY A 326 14.50 -16.29 13.44
C GLY A 326 13.09 -16.77 13.11
N ILE A 327 12.83 -18.03 13.47
CA ILE A 327 11.47 -18.57 13.48
C ILE A 327 10.88 -18.36 14.88
N ILE A 328 9.66 -17.84 14.94
CA ILE A 328 8.85 -17.87 16.16
C ILE A 328 7.84 -19.00 16.10
N GLU A 329 7.40 -19.44 17.27
CA GLU A 329 6.22 -20.26 17.42
C GLU A 329 5.16 -19.47 18.20
N TYR A 330 3.91 -19.53 17.75
CA TYR A 330 2.79 -18.85 18.40
C TYR A 330 1.63 -19.78 18.68
N SER A 331 0.82 -19.44 19.69
CA SER A 331 -0.41 -20.15 20.07
C SER A 331 -1.47 -19.14 20.48
N ILE A 332 -2.68 -19.29 19.95
CA ILE A 332 -3.86 -18.48 20.29
C ILE A 332 -4.74 -19.29 21.22
N ASP A 333 -5.12 -18.76 22.39
CA ASP A 333 -6.04 -19.41 23.33
C ASP A 333 -5.67 -20.87 23.66
N ASP A 334 -4.37 -21.12 23.88
CA ASP A 334 -3.79 -22.43 24.20
C ASP A 334 -4.04 -23.52 23.13
N GLN A 335 -4.32 -23.11 21.88
CA GLN A 335 -4.35 -24.01 20.72
C GLN A 335 -2.94 -24.49 20.34
N PRO A 336 -2.81 -25.52 19.47
CA PRO A 336 -1.51 -26.00 19.01
C PRO A 336 -0.58 -24.87 18.53
N TRP A 337 0.72 -25.07 18.73
CA TRP A 337 1.73 -24.10 18.32
C TRP A 337 1.92 -24.13 16.79
N GLU A 338 1.93 -22.97 16.18
CA GLU A 338 2.22 -22.76 14.75
C GLU A 338 3.55 -22.03 14.59
N LYS A 339 4.25 -22.30 13.48
CA LYS A 339 5.55 -21.68 13.17
C LYS A 339 5.36 -20.52 12.21
N GLN A 340 6.05 -19.42 12.48
CA GLN A 340 6.19 -18.31 11.54
C GLN A 340 7.67 -18.01 11.34
N ASP A 341 8.15 -18.18 10.11
CA ASP A 341 9.48 -17.70 9.71
C ASP A 341 9.42 -16.19 9.54
N LEU A 342 10.25 -15.46 10.29
CA LEU A 342 10.33 -14.00 10.20
C LEU A 342 11.32 -13.55 9.11
N PHE A 343 12.06 -14.48 8.52
CA PHE A 343 12.96 -14.21 7.41
C PHE A 343 12.17 -14.06 6.11
N THR A 344 12.46 -12.99 5.36
CA THR A 344 11.82 -12.68 4.08
C THR A 344 12.84 -12.76 2.95
N GLN A 345 12.38 -12.78 1.70
CA GLN A 345 13.28 -12.75 0.54
C GLN A 345 14.20 -11.50 0.48
N TRP A 346 13.87 -10.43 1.21
CA TRP A 346 14.71 -9.22 1.30
C TRP A 346 15.64 -9.21 2.52
N SER A 347 15.47 -10.14 3.46
CA SER A 347 16.16 -10.12 4.75
C SER A 347 17.69 -10.23 4.63
N ASN A 348 18.22 -10.83 3.56
CA ASN A 348 19.66 -10.86 3.27
C ASN A 348 20.28 -9.47 3.08
N ASN A 349 19.49 -8.48 2.66
CA ASN A 349 19.98 -7.17 2.22
C ASN A 349 19.66 -6.03 3.19
N LEU A 350 18.57 -6.14 3.95
CA LEU A 350 18.11 -5.07 4.85
C LEU A 350 17.20 -5.60 5.96
N TYR A 351 17.03 -4.78 7.00
CA TYR A 351 15.96 -4.90 7.98
C TYR A 351 14.72 -4.19 7.46
N LEU A 352 13.76 -4.98 6.97
CA LEU A 352 12.54 -4.50 6.35
C LEU A 352 11.36 -4.52 7.35
N PRO A 353 10.54 -3.47 7.44
CA PRO A 353 9.26 -3.51 8.12
C PRO A 353 8.39 -4.61 7.52
N TRP A 354 8.04 -5.61 8.33
CA TRP A 354 7.20 -6.71 7.86
C TRP A 354 6.09 -7.02 8.84
N TYR A 355 4.90 -7.34 8.30
CA TYR A 355 3.68 -7.58 9.07
C TYR A 355 3.25 -9.02 8.87
N PHE A 356 3.32 -9.81 9.93
CA PHE A 356 2.85 -11.19 9.95
C PHE A 356 1.51 -11.24 10.67
N THR A 357 0.44 -11.49 9.90
CA THR A 357 -0.89 -11.75 10.47
C THR A 357 -0.86 -13.17 10.95
N LEU A 358 -0.74 -13.35 12.26
CA LEU A 358 -0.57 -14.67 12.86
C LEU A 358 -1.90 -15.41 12.94
N GLU A 359 -3.01 -14.68 13.09
CA GLU A 359 -4.34 -15.27 13.06
C GLU A 359 -5.39 -14.24 12.63
N SER A 360 -6.41 -14.68 11.90
CA SER A 360 -7.55 -13.86 11.46
C SER A 360 -8.83 -14.69 11.40
N GLY A 361 -9.99 -14.04 11.36
CA GLY A 361 -11.27 -14.78 11.37
C GLY A 361 -11.69 -15.29 12.76
N LEU A 362 -11.07 -14.78 13.82
CA LEU A 362 -11.42 -15.12 15.20
C LEU A 362 -12.81 -14.59 15.57
N LYS A 363 -13.42 -15.21 16.57
CA LYS A 363 -14.62 -14.65 17.20
C LYS A 363 -14.25 -13.32 17.86
N ASN A 364 -15.06 -12.28 17.70
CA ASN A 364 -14.79 -10.99 18.36
C ASN A 364 -14.99 -11.07 19.89
N ARG A 365 -13.95 -11.50 20.60
CA ARG A 365 -13.90 -11.65 22.07
C ARG A 365 -12.49 -11.40 22.57
N LYS A 366 -12.26 -11.56 23.88
CA LYS A 366 -10.90 -11.53 24.44
C LYS A 366 -10.14 -12.80 24.05
N HIS A 367 -8.90 -12.61 23.64
CA HIS A 367 -7.95 -13.65 23.24
C HIS A 367 -6.61 -13.43 23.94
N THR A 368 -5.82 -14.51 24.04
CA THR A 368 -4.41 -14.42 24.43
C THR A 368 -3.55 -15.09 23.36
N ILE A 369 -2.58 -14.35 22.82
CA ILE A 369 -1.49 -14.92 22.03
C ILE A 369 -0.28 -15.17 22.93
N GLN A 370 0.34 -16.33 22.76
CA GLN A 370 1.61 -16.70 23.34
C GLN A 370 2.64 -16.84 22.24
N ILE A 371 3.84 -16.28 22.42
CA ILE A 371 4.93 -16.36 21.44
C ILE A 371 6.18 -16.87 22.15
N ARG A 372 6.87 -17.83 21.51
CA ARG A 372 8.21 -18.28 21.92
C ARG A 372 9.16 -18.27 20.72
N LEU A 373 10.44 -18.18 21.02
CA LEU A 373 11.51 -18.22 20.03
C LEU A 373 11.89 -19.68 19.77
N SER A 374 12.08 -20.04 18.51
CA SER A 374 12.50 -21.39 18.10
C SER A 374 14.02 -21.54 18.08
N ASP A 375 14.52 -22.76 18.27
CA ASP A 375 15.91 -23.12 17.97
C ASP A 375 16.14 -23.38 16.48
N GLU A 376 15.06 -23.49 15.71
CA GLU A 376 15.09 -23.50 14.25
C GLU A 376 15.22 -22.08 13.69
N LYS A 377 15.80 -22.00 12.49
CA LYS A 377 15.87 -20.76 11.70
C LYS A 377 15.82 -21.10 10.22
N ASN A 378 15.50 -20.11 9.40
CA ASN A 378 15.74 -20.18 7.97
C ASN A 378 17.23 -20.53 7.71
N PRO A 379 17.55 -21.44 6.77
CA PRO A 379 18.93 -21.77 6.43
C PRO A 379 19.81 -20.58 6.03
N GLU A 380 19.20 -19.54 5.43
CA GLU A 380 19.90 -18.31 5.03
C GLU A 380 20.05 -17.30 6.17
N SER A 381 19.27 -17.43 7.25
CA SER A 381 19.36 -16.53 8.38
C SER A 381 20.69 -16.70 9.13
N THR A 382 21.28 -15.60 9.57
CA THR A 382 22.49 -15.58 10.40
C THR A 382 22.17 -15.74 11.88
N GLY A 383 20.91 -15.62 12.29
CA GLY A 383 20.50 -15.55 13.69
C GLY A 383 19.15 -16.18 14.00
N ARG A 384 18.65 -15.92 15.22
CA ARG A 384 17.37 -16.43 15.74
C ARG A 384 16.61 -15.32 16.47
N LYS A 385 16.60 -14.12 15.88
CA LYS A 385 16.04 -12.93 16.53
C LYS A 385 14.61 -12.63 16.09
N CYS A 386 13.84 -12.07 17.01
CA CYS A 386 12.59 -11.39 16.73
C CYS A 386 12.74 -9.92 17.15
N VAL A 387 12.85 -9.01 16.20
CA VAL A 387 12.90 -7.56 16.46
C VAL A 387 11.50 -7.00 16.32
N LEU A 388 10.74 -7.01 17.42
CA LEU A 388 9.32 -6.66 17.46
C LEU A 388 9.12 -5.15 17.65
N ARG A 389 8.43 -4.52 16.70
CA ARG A 389 8.05 -3.11 16.77
C ARG A 389 6.64 -2.91 17.33
N TYR A 390 5.69 -3.70 16.86
CA TYR A 390 4.29 -3.62 17.30
C TYR A 390 3.65 -5.01 17.37
N PHE A 391 2.77 -5.20 18.35
CA PHE A 391 1.62 -6.07 18.15
C PHE A 391 0.56 -5.30 17.37
N TYR A 392 -0.21 -5.97 16.53
CA TYR A 392 -1.42 -5.39 15.97
C TYR A 392 -2.61 -6.34 16.13
N PHE A 393 -3.81 -5.78 16.22
CA PHE A 393 -5.05 -6.54 16.31
C PHE A 393 -6.20 -5.74 15.71
N ASN A 394 -7.28 -6.43 15.35
CA ASN A 394 -8.51 -5.86 14.83
C ASN A 394 -9.68 -6.11 15.76
#